data_AF-A0A920HGI7-F1
#
_entry.id   AF-A0A920HGI7-F1
#
_cell.length_a   1.000
_cell.length_b   1.000
_cell.length_c   1.000
_cell.angle_alpha   90.00
_cell.angle_beta   90.00
_cell.angle_gamma   90.00
#
_symmetry.space_group_name_H-M   'P 1'
#
loop_
_entity.id
_entity.type
_entity.pdbx_description
1 polymer ?
#
loop_
_entity_poly.entity_id
_entity_poly.type
_entity_poly.pdbx_seq_one_letter_code
_entity_poly.pdbx_strand_id
1 'polypeptide(L)' 'MTGDREQIYNLARKSFLVAKEDPLGGENQMIHTENFVLIDKEKRIRGYYDGTKLEEMEKLLADIEILKKSYEEI' A
#
# COMPACT_ATOMS: atom_id res chain seq x y z
N MET A 1 -8.80 1.82 -7.19
CA MET A 1 -7.59 2.42 -7.80
C MET A 1 -7.96 2.89 -9.19
N THR A 2 -7.50 4.06 -9.61
CA THR A 2 -7.69 4.60 -10.96
C THR A 2 -6.32 4.69 -11.64
N GLY A 3 -6.16 4.09 -12.82
CA GLY A 3 -4.88 4.00 -13.54
C GLY A 3 -4.81 2.76 -14.44
N ASP A 4 -3.79 2.67 -15.29
CA ASP A 4 -3.59 1.53 -16.17
C ASP A 4 -3.33 0.23 -15.38
N ARG A 5 -4.05 -0.83 -15.75
CA ARG A 5 -4.05 -2.09 -15.00
C ARG A 5 -2.67 -2.74 -14.97
N GLU A 6 -1.91 -2.69 -16.05
CA GLU A 6 -0.58 -3.29 -16.11
C GLU A 6 0.42 -2.57 -15.20
N GLN A 7 0.32 -1.24 -15.14
CA GLN A 7 1.14 -0.42 -14.25
C GLN A 7 0.84 -0.70 -12.77
N ILE A 8 -0.44 -0.82 -12.42
CA ILE A 8 -0.88 -1.16 -11.05
C ILE A 8 -0.35 -2.53 -10.63
N TYR A 9 -0.42 -3.53 -11.51
CA TYR A 9 0.09 -4.88 -11.24
C TYR A 9 1.61 -4.91 -11.08
N ASN A 10 2.34 -4.20 -11.95
CA ASN A 10 3.80 -4.09 -11.84
C ASN A 10 4.22 -3.39 -10.54
N LEU A 11 3.55 -2.31 -10.13
CA LEU A 11 3.83 -1.61 -8.87
C LEU A 11 3.58 -2.52 -7.65
N ALA A 12 2.44 -3.22 -7.63
CA ALA A 12 2.07 -4.10 -6.52
C ALA A 12 3.04 -5.29 -6.36
N ARG A 13 3.45 -5.92 -7.47
CA ARG A 13 4.33 -7.10 -7.45
C ARG A 13 5.81 -6.76 -7.31
N LYS A 14 6.32 -5.77 -8.07
CA LYS A 14 7.76 -5.51 -8.16
C LYS A 14 8.24 -4.41 -7.22
N SER A 15 7.40 -3.43 -6.88
CA SER A 15 7.86 -2.22 -6.18
C SER A 15 7.49 -2.20 -4.70
N PHE A 16 6.33 -2.75 -4.32
CA PHE A 16 5.87 -2.72 -2.93
C PHE A 16 5.87 -4.09 -2.24
N LEU A 17 6.16 -5.18 -2.96
CA LEU A 17 6.20 -6.56 -2.43
C LEU A 17 4.96 -6.97 -1.64
N VAL A 18 3.81 -6.33 -1.88
CA VAL A 18 2.56 -6.58 -1.14
C VAL A 18 1.80 -7.78 -1.70
N ALA A 19 2.21 -8.30 -2.85
CA ALA A 19 1.70 -9.53 -3.41
C ALA A 19 2.60 -10.70 -3.00
N LYS A 20 2.06 -11.67 -2.23
CA LYS A 20 2.70 -12.98 -2.13
C LYS A 20 2.60 -13.68 -3.50
N GLU A 21 3.68 -14.31 -3.94
CA GLU A 21 3.65 -15.21 -5.09
C GLU A 21 2.98 -16.52 -4.68
N ASP A 22 1.89 -16.88 -5.36
CA ASP A 22 1.28 -18.21 -5.24
C ASP A 22 1.98 -19.15 -6.24
N PRO A 23 2.66 -20.22 -5.80
CA PRO A 23 3.29 -21.18 -6.71
C PRO A 23 2.27 -22.00 -7.53
N LEU A 24 0.96 -21.89 -7.26
CA LEU A 24 -0.12 -22.58 -7.95
C LEU A 24 -1.10 -21.63 -8.68
N GLY A 25 -0.96 -20.32 -8.50
CA GLY A 25 -1.89 -19.31 -9.02
C GLY A 25 -1.41 -18.70 -10.33
N GLY A 26 -2.13 -18.94 -11.43
CA GLY A 26 -1.81 -18.35 -12.74
C GLY A 26 -1.69 -16.82 -12.71
N GLU A 27 -1.05 -16.26 -13.76
CA GLU A 27 -0.53 -14.87 -13.84
C GLU A 27 -1.48 -13.74 -13.39
N ASN A 28 -2.79 -14.00 -13.31
CA ASN A 28 -3.85 -13.06 -12.94
C ASN A 28 -4.40 -13.17 -11.50
N GLN A 29 -3.92 -14.10 -10.66
CA GLN A 29 -4.33 -14.15 -9.26
C GLN A 29 -3.46 -13.19 -8.43
N MET A 30 -4.06 -12.09 -7.98
CA MET A 30 -3.48 -11.28 -6.91
C MET A 30 -3.96 -11.87 -5.60
N ILE A 31 -3.04 -12.26 -4.72
CA ILE A 31 -3.38 -12.48 -3.32
C ILE A 31 -3.79 -11.11 -2.77
N HIS A 32 -5.08 -10.91 -2.56
CA HIS A 32 -5.59 -9.76 -1.82
C HIS A 32 -5.11 -9.90 -0.38
N THR A 33 -4.04 -9.21 -0.01
CA THR A 33 -3.71 -9.03 1.40
C THR A 33 -4.60 -7.93 1.95
N GLU A 34 -5.19 -8.15 3.11
CA GLU A 34 -5.98 -7.13 3.83
C GLU A 34 -5.09 -5.97 4.33
N ASN A 35 -3.78 -6.01 4.07
CA ASN A 35 -2.81 -5.01 4.47
C ASN A 35 -2.84 -3.76 3.56
N PHE A 36 -2.93 -2.60 4.19
CA PHE A 36 -2.69 -1.28 3.60
C PHE A 36 -1.23 -0.86 3.79
N VAL A 37 -0.68 -0.11 2.84
CA VAL A 37 0.69 0.43 2.91
C VAL A 37 0.63 1.93 2.66
N LEU A 38 1.18 2.73 3.58
CA LEU A 38 1.34 4.16 3.39
C LEU A 38 2.67 4.43 2.70
N ILE A 39 2.63 5.16 1.57
CA ILE A 39 3.80 5.48 0.75
C ILE A 39 3.87 7.00 0.57
N ASP A 40 5.06 7.56 0.73
CA ASP A 40 5.31 9.01 0.60
C ASP A 40 5.61 9.44 -0.86
N LYS A 41 5.77 10.76 -1.09
CA LYS A 41 5.98 11.32 -2.45
C LYS A 41 7.30 10.85 -3.08
N GLU A 42 8.26 10.49 -2.24
CA GLU A 42 9.58 9.94 -2.58
C GLU A 42 9.54 8.42 -2.80
N LYS A 43 8.33 7.82 -2.82
CA LYS A 43 8.07 6.39 -3.01
C LYS A 43 8.63 5.52 -1.89
N ARG A 44 8.76 6.05 -0.68
CA ARG A 44 9.21 5.31 0.51
C ARG A 44 8.01 4.83 1.31
N ILE A 45 8.12 3.62 1.84
CA ILE A 45 7.09 3.04 2.72
C ILE A 45 7.21 3.70 4.11
N ARG A 46 6.07 4.17 4.62
CA ARG A 46 5.95 4.84 5.93
C ARG A 46 5.28 3.98 6.98
N GLY A 47 4.47 3.01 6.56
CA GLY A 47 3.78 2.10 7.47
C GLY A 47 3.02 1.01 6.73
N TYR A 48 2.72 -0.06 7.45
CA TYR A 48 1.84 -1.15 7.07
C TYR A 48 0.71 -1.22 8.09
N TYR A 49 -0.51 -1.50 7.64
CA TYR A 49 -1.71 -1.47 8.47
C TYR A 49 -2.61 -2.64 8.09
N ASP A 50 -3.23 -3.29 9.06
CA ASP A 50 -4.21 -4.35 8.83
C ASP A 50 -5.59 -3.75 8.60
N GLY A 51 -6.11 -3.86 7.38
CA GLY A 51 -7.41 -3.32 6.97
C GLY A 51 -8.63 -3.95 7.64
N THR A 52 -8.45 -5.06 8.36
CA THR A 52 -9.53 -5.68 9.15
C THR A 52 -9.62 -5.15 10.58
N LYS A 53 -8.62 -4.38 11.02
CA LYS A 53 -8.54 -3.84 12.38
C LYS A 53 -8.85 -2.35 12.37
N LEU A 54 -9.94 -1.97 13.03
CA LEU A 54 -10.36 -0.57 13.11
C LEU A 54 -9.26 0.34 13.69
N GLU A 55 -8.58 -0.11 14.74
CA GLU A 55 -7.49 0.61 15.41
C GLU A 55 -6.32 0.92 14.45
N GLU A 56 -5.99 -0.02 13.56
CA GLU A 56 -4.93 0.16 12.56
C GLU A 56 -5.36 1.14 11.46
N MET A 57 -6.65 1.17 11.11
CA MET A 57 -7.21 2.15 10.17
C MET A 57 -7.26 3.56 10.76
N GLU A 58 -7.59 3.71 12.04
CA GLU A 58 -7.52 4.99 12.75
C GLU A 58 -6.07 5.50 12.81
N LYS A 59 -5.12 4.61 13.08
CA LYS A 59 -3.69 4.92 13.04
C LYS A 59 -3.22 5.34 11.65
N LEU A 60 -3.64 4.65 10.60
CA LEU A 60 -3.34 5.03 9.21
C LEU A 60 -3.79 6.46 8.91
N LEU A 61 -5.00 6.85 9.33
CA LEU A 61 -5.52 8.20 9.13
C LEU A 61 -4.68 9.24 9.87
N ALA A 62 -4.29 8.96 11.11
CA ALA A 62 -3.41 9.85 11.89
C ALA A 62 -2.03 10.01 11.23
N ASP A 63 -1.44 8.91 10.76
CA ASP A 63 -0.13 8.91 10.09
C ASP A 63 -0.17 9.66 8.75
N ILE A 64 -1.29 9.59 8.02
CA ILE A 64 -1.52 10.40 6.81
C ILE A 64 -1.49 11.90 7.13
N GLU A 65 -2.14 12.32 8.21
CA GLU A 65 -2.17 13.74 8.60
C GLU A 65 -0.80 14.24 9.07
N ILE A 66 -0.04 13.40 9.80
CA ILE A 66 1.36 13.69 10.15
C ILE A 66 2.21 13.84 8.89
N LEU A 67 2.07 12.91 7.94
CA LEU A 67 2.83 12.93 6.68
C LEU A 67 2.51 14.19 5.86
N LYS A 68 1.23 14.59 5.78
CA LYS A 68 0.83 15.81 5.07
C LYS A 68 1.44 17.06 5.71
N LYS A 69 1.37 17.20 7.03
CA LYS A 69 1.99 18.32 7.76
C LYS A 69 3.50 18.39 7.55
N SER A 70 4.19 17.25 7.49
CA SER A 70 5.64 17.22 7.25
C SER A 70 6.07 17.86 5.91
N TYR A 71 5.15 18.02 4.96
CA TYR A 71 5.39 18.72 3.69
C TYR A 71 4.94 20.18 3.68
N GLU A 72 4.16 20.62 4.66
CA GLU A 72 3.70 22.02 4.81
C GLU A 72 4.70 22.86 5.62
N GLU A 73 5.53 22.22 6.44
CA GLU A 73 6.60 22.85 7.23
C GLU A 73 7.91 23.06 6.46
N ILE A 74 7.91 22.82 5.14
CA ILE A 74 9.04 23.04 4.20
C ILE A 74 8.74 24.25 3.32
#